data_AF-A0A2D3RAQ2-F1
#
_entry.id   AF-A0A2D3RAQ2-F1
#
_cell.length_a   1.000
_cell.length_b   1.000
_cell.length_c   1.000
_cell.angle_alpha   90.00
_cell.angle_beta   90.00
_cell.angle_gamma   90.00
#
_symmetry.space_group_name_H-M   'P 1'
#
loop_
_entity.id
_entity.type
_entity.pdbx_description
1 polymer ?
#
loop_
_entity_poly.entity_id
_entity_poly.type
_entity_poly.pdbx_seq_one_letter_code
_entity_poly.pdbx_strand_id
1 'polypeptide(L)'
;MNQQILSPFPIFNRQMPAGNHSIMGNDPDKGSDDDGDDTNLGIATKTRAKTKKPSPYKVLILNDDYTPMEFVVLVLKRFFNMDIDEATRVMLHVHQKGVGVCGTFSYEVAETKVTQVMDFARKNEHPLQCTLEKA
;
A
#
# COMPACT_ATOMS: atom_id res chain seq x y z
N MET A 1 4.76 31.56 29.34
CA MET A 1 4.41 30.17 28.97
C MET A 1 4.33 30.11 27.46
N ASN A 2 5.42 29.72 26.80
CA ASN A 2 5.45 29.50 25.36
C ASN A 2 6.19 28.19 25.11
N GLN A 3 5.47 27.17 24.66
CA GLN A 3 6.03 26.05 23.91
C GLN A 3 5.03 25.70 22.80
N GLN A 4 5.26 26.28 21.62
CA GLN A 4 5.01 25.59 20.36
C GLN A 4 6.04 24.46 20.24
N ILE A 5 5.68 23.31 19.64
CA ILE A 5 6.50 22.34 18.86
C ILE A 5 5.56 21.13 18.61
N LEU A 6 4.87 21.08 17.46
CA LEU A 6 5.27 20.45 16.18
C LEU A 6 4.81 18.99 16.06
N SER A 7 3.80 18.80 15.22
CA SER A 7 3.38 17.53 14.63
C SER A 7 4.45 17.00 13.66
N PRO A 8 4.75 15.68 13.63
CA PRO A 8 5.61 15.11 12.62
C PRO A 8 4.76 14.47 11.51
N PHE A 9 4.29 15.25 10.55
CA PHE A 9 3.85 14.70 9.26
C PHE A 9 4.48 15.53 8.13
N PRO A 10 5.32 14.92 7.26
CA PRO A 10 5.77 15.60 6.06
C PRO A 10 4.63 15.64 5.03
N ILE A 11 4.13 16.84 4.74
CA ILE A 11 3.26 17.11 3.59
C ILE A 11 4.13 16.99 2.33
N PHE A 12 4.01 15.88 1.60
CA PHE A 12 4.65 15.72 0.30
C PHE A 12 3.89 16.53 -0.75
N ASN A 13 4.30 17.79 -0.93
CA ASN A 13 3.78 18.67 -1.97
C ASN A 13 4.35 18.25 -3.33
N ARG A 14 3.58 17.49 -4.12
CA ARG A 14 3.99 17.05 -5.46
C ARG A 14 3.64 18.11 -6.50
N GLN A 15 4.59 19.01 -6.74
CA GLN A 15 4.63 19.90 -7.90
C GLN A 15 4.70 19.06 -9.20
N MET A 16 3.75 19.26 -10.11
CA MET A 16 3.83 18.76 -11.49
C MET A 16 4.63 19.77 -12.34
N PRO A 17 5.61 19.33 -13.16
CA PRO A 17 6.18 20.19 -14.19
C PRO A 17 5.31 20.15 -15.46
N ALA A 18 4.86 21.33 -15.89
CA ALA A 18 4.35 21.56 -17.24
C ALA A 18 5.52 21.47 -18.23
N GLY A 19 5.32 20.76 -19.34
CA GLY A 19 6.34 20.55 -20.39
C GLY A 19 5.73 20.58 -21.79
N ASN A 20 5.83 21.76 -22.41
CA ASN A 20 5.80 22.15 -23.82
C ASN A 20 5.30 21.18 -24.90
N HIS A 21 4.31 21.64 -25.67
CA HIS A 21 4.12 21.26 -27.07
C HIS A 21 4.39 22.48 -27.96
N SER A 22 5.43 22.38 -28.78
CA SER A 22 5.79 23.38 -29.80
C SER A 22 4.97 23.16 -31.09
N ILE A 23 4.78 24.25 -31.81
CA ILE A 23 3.90 24.46 -32.97
C ILE A 23 4.67 24.20 -34.30
N MET A 24 3.91 24.00 -35.40
CA MET A 24 4.20 24.16 -36.86
C MET A 24 4.49 22.86 -37.64
N GLY A 25 3.89 22.58 -38.81
CA GLY A 25 3.05 23.39 -39.69
C GLY A 25 2.41 22.63 -40.88
N ASN A 26 1.64 23.40 -41.67
CA ASN A 26 1.07 23.23 -43.04
C ASN A 26 1.91 22.39 -44.05
N ASP A 27 1.43 21.79 -45.16
CA ASP A 27 0.30 22.02 -46.10
C ASP A 27 0.18 20.78 -47.08
N PRO A 28 -0.69 20.73 -48.13
CA PRO A 28 -1.41 19.55 -48.63
C PRO A 28 -0.89 18.94 -49.96
N ASP A 29 -1.33 17.73 -50.34
CA ASP A 29 -1.62 17.38 -51.76
C ASP A 29 -2.42 16.05 -51.94
N LYS A 30 -3.29 16.10 -52.96
CA LYS A 30 -4.07 15.12 -53.74
C LYS A 30 -4.06 13.61 -53.45
N GLY A 31 -5.30 13.08 -53.38
CA GLY A 31 -5.96 12.39 -54.50
C GLY A 31 -5.65 10.91 -54.75
N SER A 32 -6.66 10.05 -54.63
CA SER A 32 -7.16 9.13 -55.67
C SER A 32 -8.28 8.25 -55.10
N ASP A 33 -9.42 8.24 -55.80
CA ASP A 33 -10.52 7.29 -55.63
C ASP A 33 -10.06 5.86 -55.95
N ASP A 34 -10.45 4.88 -55.14
CA ASP A 34 -10.58 3.49 -55.58
C ASP A 34 -11.68 2.78 -54.77
N ASP A 35 -12.56 2.14 -55.51
CA ASP A 35 -13.81 1.49 -55.15
C ASP A 35 -13.51 0.04 -54.76
N GLY A 36 -13.98 -0.42 -53.60
CA GLY A 36 -13.62 -1.75 -53.10
C GLY A 36 -14.46 -2.21 -51.90
N ASP A 37 -15.66 -2.68 -52.21
CA ASP A 37 -16.48 -3.61 -51.44
C ASP A 37 -15.63 -4.71 -50.78
N ASP A 38 -15.60 -4.77 -49.44
CA ASP A 38 -15.63 -6.04 -48.71
C ASP A 38 -15.95 -5.80 -47.22
N THR A 39 -17.15 -6.21 -46.83
CA THR A 39 -17.61 -6.32 -45.44
C THR A 39 -16.73 -7.27 -44.61
N ASN A 40 -15.77 -6.71 -43.87
CA ASN A 40 -15.21 -7.39 -42.71
C ASN A 40 -15.08 -6.41 -41.54
N LEU A 41 -15.99 -6.53 -40.57
CA LEU A 41 -15.93 -5.81 -39.29
C LEU A 41 -14.59 -6.10 -38.61
N GLY A 42 -13.62 -5.20 -38.81
CA GLY A 42 -12.35 -5.19 -38.11
C GLY A 42 -12.59 -5.08 -36.61
N ILE A 43 -12.45 -6.20 -35.91
CA ILE A 43 -12.54 -6.28 -34.45
C ILE A 43 -11.45 -5.37 -33.90
N ALA A 44 -11.84 -4.19 -33.44
CA ALA A 44 -10.97 -3.28 -32.71
C ALA A 44 -10.42 -4.00 -31.48
N THR A 45 -9.17 -4.46 -31.56
CA THR A 45 -8.44 -5.03 -30.44
C THR A 45 -8.21 -3.91 -29.43
N LYS A 46 -9.18 -3.73 -28.52
CA LYS A 46 -9.04 -2.87 -27.34
C LYS A 46 -7.76 -3.30 -26.61
N THR A 47 -6.76 -2.42 -26.61
CA THR A 47 -5.53 -2.52 -25.84
C THR A 47 -5.87 -3.02 -24.44
N ARG A 48 -5.48 -4.27 -24.13
CA ARG A 48 -5.63 -4.85 -22.79
C ARG A 48 -4.84 -3.97 -21.84
N ALA A 49 -5.54 -3.06 -21.16
CA ALA A 49 -4.96 -2.26 -20.09
C ALA A 49 -4.30 -3.23 -19.12
N LYS A 50 -2.96 -3.24 -19.08
CA LYS A 50 -2.21 -4.04 -18.12
C LYS A 50 -2.56 -3.48 -16.75
N THR A 51 -3.49 -4.10 -16.05
CA THR A 51 -3.81 -3.77 -14.67
C THR A 51 -2.52 -3.86 -13.88
N LYS A 52 -2.03 -2.70 -13.43
CA LYS A 52 -0.84 -2.60 -12.60
C LYS A 52 -1.19 -3.33 -11.30
N LYS A 53 -0.58 -4.50 -11.04
CA LYS A 53 -0.81 -5.24 -9.79
C LYS A 53 -0.56 -4.28 -8.62
N PRO A 54 -1.45 -4.21 -7.62
CA PRO A 54 -1.25 -3.31 -6.49
C PRO A 54 0.08 -3.64 -5.82
N SER A 55 0.88 -2.62 -5.51
CA SER A 55 2.14 -2.81 -4.79
C SER A 55 1.86 -3.48 -3.46
N PRO A 56 2.60 -4.54 -3.10
CA PRO A 56 2.44 -5.17 -1.79
C PRO A 56 2.83 -4.22 -0.66
N TYR A 57 2.17 -4.35 0.48
CA TYR A 57 2.47 -3.64 1.73
C TYR A 57 2.73 -4.65 2.83
N LYS A 58 3.81 -4.46 3.58
CA LYS A 58 4.11 -5.21 4.79
C LYS A 58 3.38 -4.56 5.96
N VAL A 59 2.79 -5.39 6.81
CA VAL A 59 2.29 -4.97 8.12
C VAL A 59 3.34 -5.32 9.16
N LEU A 60 3.70 -4.34 9.98
CA LEU A 60 4.76 -4.44 10.97
C LEU A 60 4.19 -4.25 12.38
N ILE A 61 4.68 -5.00 13.35
CA ILE A 61 4.50 -4.71 14.78
C ILE A 61 5.82 -4.18 15.33
N LEU A 62 5.74 -3.15 16.16
CA LEU A 62 6.88 -2.55 16.87
C LEU A 62 6.90 -3.02 18.32
N ASN A 63 8.10 -3.25 18.85
CA ASN A 63 8.31 -3.59 20.25
C ASN A 63 8.06 -2.39 21.16
N ASP A 64 7.55 -2.68 22.36
CA ASP A 64 7.41 -1.75 23.47
C ASP A 64 7.59 -2.52 24.79
N ASP A 65 7.79 -1.81 25.90
CA ASP A 65 8.10 -2.41 27.20
C ASP A 65 6.87 -2.77 28.05
N TYR A 66 5.65 -2.51 27.56
CA TYR A 66 4.41 -2.58 28.35
C TYR A 66 3.38 -3.57 27.82
N THR A 67 3.43 -3.92 26.54
CA THR A 67 2.54 -4.91 25.94
C THR A 67 2.99 -6.34 26.30
N PRO A 68 2.15 -7.17 26.94
CA PRO A 68 2.51 -8.55 27.28
C PRO A 68 2.79 -9.43 26.05
N MET A 69 3.75 -10.35 26.15
CA MET A 69 4.09 -11.30 25.07
C MET A 69 2.87 -12.11 24.60
N GLU A 70 2.07 -12.62 25.55
CA GLU A 70 0.83 -13.37 25.25
C GLU A 70 -0.19 -12.53 24.48
N PHE A 71 -0.25 -11.22 24.72
CA PHE A 71 -1.13 -10.32 23.97
C PHE A 71 -0.69 -10.21 22.51
N VAL A 72 0.62 -10.09 22.26
CA VAL A 72 1.18 -10.07 20.90
C VAL A 72 0.89 -11.38 20.16
N VAL A 73 1.06 -12.53 20.82
CA VAL A 73 0.71 -13.84 20.26
C VAL A 73 -0.79 -13.91 19.93
N LEU A 74 -1.67 -13.43 20.81
CA LEU A 74 -3.10 -13.36 20.56
C LEU A 74 -3.44 -12.50 19.33
N VAL A 75 -2.81 -11.33 19.20
CA VAL A 75 -2.96 -10.43 18.05
C VAL A 75 -2.56 -11.12 16.75
N LEU A 76 -1.38 -11.77 16.74
CA LEU A 76 -0.85 -12.48 15.57
C LEU A 76 -1.77 -13.62 15.12
N LYS A 77 -2.26 -14.43 16.07
CA LYS A 77 -3.22 -15.51 15.78
C LYS A 77 -4.55 -14.96 15.26
N ARG A 78 -5.10 -13.94 15.90
CA ARG A 78 -6.45 -13.43 15.63
C ARG A 78 -6.55 -12.66 14.31
N PHE A 79 -5.57 -11.81 14.02
CA PHE A 79 -5.64 -10.88 12.88
C PHE A 79 -4.78 -11.30 11.70
N PHE A 80 -3.76 -12.14 11.90
CA PHE A 80 -2.86 -12.59 10.84
C PHE A 80 -2.98 -14.09 10.55
N ASN A 81 -3.88 -14.79 11.24
CA ASN A 81 -4.17 -16.21 11.04
C ASN A 81 -2.93 -17.11 11.22
N MET A 82 -1.96 -16.66 12.03
CA MET A 82 -0.78 -17.45 12.38
C MET A 82 -1.18 -18.60 13.32
N ASP A 83 -0.47 -19.72 13.20
CA ASP A 83 -0.50 -20.74 14.25
C ASP A 83 0.26 -20.25 15.50
N ILE A 84 0.21 -21.02 16.58
CA ILE A 84 0.85 -20.62 17.84
C ILE A 84 2.38 -20.56 17.71
N ASP A 85 2.97 -21.47 16.94
CA ASP A 85 4.43 -21.58 16.80
C ASP A 85 5.00 -20.45 15.93
N GLU A 86 4.33 -20.09 14.84
CA GLU A 86 4.66 -18.92 14.00
C GLU A 86 4.45 -17.62 14.78
N ALA A 87 3.31 -17.46 15.45
CA ALA A 87 3.04 -16.27 16.24
C ALA A 87 4.09 -16.07 17.34
N THR A 88 4.51 -17.14 18.02
CA THR A 88 5.53 -17.09 19.05
C THR A 88 6.89 -16.70 18.47
N ARG A 89 7.26 -17.26 17.31
CA ARG A 89 8.51 -16.89 16.60
C ARG A 89 8.53 -15.41 16.20
N VAL A 90 7.44 -14.91 15.63
CA VAL A 90 7.32 -13.50 15.25
C VAL A 90 7.32 -12.59 16.47
N MET A 91 6.60 -12.94 17.53
CA MET A 91 6.60 -12.19 18.80
C MET A 91 8.00 -12.09 19.39
N LEU A 92 8.74 -13.20 19.49
CA LEU A 92 10.13 -13.19 19.98
C LEU A 92 11.04 -12.35 19.10
N HIS A 93 10.82 -12.39 17.78
CA HIS A 93 11.57 -11.55 16.84
C HIS A 93 11.32 -10.06 17.09
N VAL A 94 10.06 -9.64 17.25
CA VAL A 94 9.69 -8.26 17.59
C VAL A 94 10.39 -7.86 18.88
N HIS A 95 10.29 -8.67 19.93
CA HIS A 95 10.88 -8.38 21.24
C HIS A 95 12.40 -8.17 21.18
N GLN A 96 13.11 -8.99 20.41
CA GLN A 96 14.57 -8.96 20.33
C GLN A 96 15.12 -7.95 19.32
N LYS A 97 14.36 -7.66 18.25
CA LYS A 97 14.82 -6.82 17.12
C LYS A 97 14.14 -5.46 17.05
N GLY A 98 13.13 -5.23 17.86
CA GLY A 98 12.37 -3.98 17.91
C GLY A 98 11.22 -3.90 16.89
N VAL A 99 11.24 -4.73 15.85
CA VAL A 99 10.23 -4.75 14.79
C VAL A 99 10.09 -6.16 14.20
N GLY A 100 8.89 -6.52 13.76
CA GLY A 100 8.64 -7.79 13.09
C GLY A 100 7.55 -7.68 12.03
N VAL A 101 7.72 -8.43 10.94
CA VAL A 101 6.77 -8.50 9.84
C VAL A 101 5.68 -9.50 10.20
N CYS A 102 4.43 -9.03 10.21
CA CYS A 102 3.26 -9.86 10.48
C CYS A 102 2.64 -10.46 9.21
N GLY A 103 2.93 -9.88 8.05
CA GLY A 103 2.45 -10.37 6.77
C GLY A 103 2.54 -9.32 5.67
N THR A 104 2.27 -9.74 4.44
CA THR A 104 2.25 -8.86 3.26
C THR A 104 0.88 -8.92 2.60
N PHE A 105 0.27 -7.77 2.35
CA PHE A 105 -1.10 -7.65 1.85
C PHE A 105 -1.22 -6.52 0.79
N SER A 106 -2.38 -6.40 0.16
CA SER A 106 -2.73 -5.18 -0.57
C SER A 106 -2.92 -4.02 0.42
N TYR A 107 -2.78 -2.78 -0.06
CA TYR A 107 -2.91 -1.58 0.80
C TYR A 107 -4.19 -1.58 1.65
N GLU A 108 -5.36 -1.78 1.03
CA GLU A 108 -6.67 -1.72 1.70
C GLU A 108 -6.79 -2.78 2.81
N VAL A 109 -6.31 -3.99 2.56
CA VAL A 109 -6.32 -5.08 3.55
C VAL A 109 -5.33 -4.79 4.66
N ALA A 110 -4.15 -4.27 4.32
CA ALA A 110 -3.11 -3.95 5.29
C ALA A 110 -3.56 -2.82 6.24
N GLU A 111 -4.12 -1.74 5.71
CA GLU A 111 -4.65 -0.59 6.45
C GLU A 111 -5.77 -1.01 7.41
N THR A 112 -6.69 -1.86 6.94
CA THR A 112 -7.76 -2.41 7.76
C THR A 112 -7.20 -3.25 8.91
N LYS A 113 -6.23 -4.13 8.63
CA LYS A 113 -5.60 -4.97 9.67
C LYS A 113 -4.86 -4.13 10.71
N VAL A 114 -4.10 -3.12 10.29
CA VAL A 114 -3.43 -2.19 11.20
C VAL A 114 -4.44 -1.53 12.13
N THR A 115 -5.52 -0.97 11.57
CA THR A 115 -6.57 -0.30 12.36
C THR A 115 -7.20 -1.26 13.38
N GLN A 116 -7.55 -2.48 12.96
CA GLN A 116 -8.12 -3.51 13.84
C GLN A 116 -7.18 -3.88 15.00
N VAL A 117 -5.88 -4.03 14.72
CA VAL A 117 -4.87 -4.35 15.75
C VAL A 117 -4.72 -3.20 16.73
N MET A 118 -4.59 -1.96 16.23
CA MET A 118 -4.44 -0.77 17.07
C MET A 118 -5.66 -0.53 17.97
N ASP A 119 -6.86 -0.71 17.42
CA ASP A 119 -8.10 -0.59 18.20
C ASP A 119 -8.22 -1.68 19.26
N PHE A 120 -7.82 -2.91 18.93
CA PHE A 120 -7.82 -4.02 19.88
C PHE A 120 -6.80 -3.80 20.99
N ALA A 121 -5.58 -3.33 20.68
CA ALA A 121 -4.56 -2.97 21.66
C ALA A 121 -5.07 -1.87 22.61
N ARG A 122 -5.64 -0.80 22.06
CA ARG A 122 -6.19 0.31 22.85
C ARG A 122 -7.30 -0.14 23.80
N LYS A 123 -8.22 -1.00 23.34
CA LYS A 123 -9.32 -1.55 24.16
C LYS A 123 -8.84 -2.44 25.30
N ASN A 124 -7.64 -3.01 25.19
CA ASN A 124 -7.00 -3.82 26.21
C ASN A 124 -5.88 -3.04 26.94
N GLU A 125 -5.85 -1.71 26.81
CA GLU A 125 -4.93 -0.83 27.53
C GLU A 125 -3.43 -1.10 27.25
N HIS A 126 -3.12 -1.53 26.03
CA HIS A 126 -1.74 -1.77 25.59
C HIS A 126 -1.29 -0.69 24.58
N PRO A 127 -0.05 -0.17 24.68
CA PRO A 127 0.49 0.84 23.76
C PRO A 127 1.03 0.25 22.44
N LEU A 128 0.74 -1.03 22.16
CA LEU A 128 1.20 -1.76 20.98
C LEU A 128 1.02 -0.95 19.68
N GLN A 129 2.09 -0.84 18.91
CA GLN A 129 2.12 -0.13 17.63
C GLN A 129 2.15 -1.10 16.46
N CYS A 130 1.35 -0.81 15.44
CA CYS A 130 1.24 -1.57 14.20
C CYS A 130 1.25 -0.59 13.02
N THR A 131 2.09 -0.82 12.01
CA THR A 131 2.33 0.13 10.90
C THR A 131 2.43 -0.56 9.55
N LEU A 132 2.45 0.24 8.48
CA LEU A 132 2.61 -0.21 7.09
C LEU A 132 3.96 0.21 6.51
N GLU A 133 4.60 -0.69 5.78
CA GLU A 133 5.78 -0.41 4.96
C GLU A 133 5.51 -0.85 3.53
N LYS A 134 5.86 -0.02 2.54
CA LYS A 134 5.76 -0.41 1.13
C LYS A 134 6.83 -1.46 0.81
N ALA A 135 6.42 -2.58 0.22
CA ALA A 135 7.34 -3.66 -0.18
C ALA A 135 8.04 -3.40 -1.52
#